data_AF-A0A8T4VVQ4-F1
#
_entry.id   AF-A0A8T4VVQ4-F1
#
_cell.length_a   1.000
_cell.length_b   1.000
_cell.length_c   1.000
_cell.angle_alpha   90.00
_cell.angle_beta   90.00
_cell.angle_gamma   90.00
#
_symmetry.space_group_name_H-M   'P 1'
#
loop_
_entity.id
_entity.type
_entity.pdbx_description
1 polymer ?
#
loop_
_entity_poly.entity_id
_entity_poly.type
_entity_poly.pdbx_seq_one_letter_code
_entity_poly.pdbx_strand_id
1 'polypeptide(L)'
;MHKDTWYAVALFGGASAALLFGHLLFETVWYTAPETFEAVVAVPLFAGLLFLGAGFFLQHRMRHLVTATGWLVFGGYWATQPGYLYVKEAGDVVNASL
;
A
#
# COMPACT_ATOMS: atom_id res chain seq x y z
N MET A 1 -10.73 -0.64 -28.23
CA MET A 1 -9.62 -0.52 -27.26
C MET A 1 -8.80 -1.79 -27.30
N HIS A 2 -7.47 -1.68 -27.35
CA HIS A 2 -6.58 -2.83 -27.36
C HIS A 2 -6.53 -3.49 -25.96
N LYS A 3 -6.22 -4.78 -25.90
CA LYS A 3 -6.16 -5.54 -24.63
C LYS A 3 -5.16 -4.95 -23.63
N ASP A 4 -4.07 -4.39 -24.14
CA ASP A 4 -3.04 -3.74 -23.31
C ASP A 4 -3.53 -2.45 -22.65
N THR A 5 -4.45 -1.74 -23.31
CA THR A 5 -5.07 -0.55 -22.73
C THR A 5 -5.88 -0.91 -21.49
N TRP A 6 -6.55 -2.06 -21.49
CA TRP A 6 -7.28 -2.54 -20.30
C TRP A 6 -6.35 -2.93 -19.16
N TYR A 7 -5.20 -3.54 -19.44
CA TYR A 7 -4.21 -3.85 -18.41
C TYR A 7 -3.61 -2.58 -17.80
N ALA A 8 -3.31 -1.57 -18.61
CA ALA A 8 -2.84 -0.28 -18.11
C ALA A 8 -3.90 0.40 -17.24
N VAL A 9 -5.15 0.46 -17.68
CA VAL A 9 -6.26 1.03 -16.90
C VAL A 9 -6.47 0.27 -15.59
N ALA A 10 -6.40 -1.06 -15.60
CA ALA A 10 -6.53 -1.87 -14.39
C ALA A 10 -5.37 -1.62 -13.41
N LEU A 11 -4.13 -1.50 -13.91
CA LEU A 11 -2.96 -1.25 -13.08
C LEU A 11 -3.01 0.15 -12.45
N PHE A 12 -3.15 1.20 -13.26
CA PHE A 12 -3.15 2.57 -12.77
C PHE A 12 -4.43 2.90 -12.01
N GLY A 13 -5.59 2.53 -12.56
CA GLY A 13 -6.88 2.73 -11.91
C GLY A 13 -7.00 1.96 -10.59
N GLY A 14 -6.49 0.72 -10.55
CA GLY A 14 -6.43 -0.06 -9.32
C GLY A 14 -5.54 0.57 -8.25
N ALA A 15 -4.34 1.02 -8.62
CA ALA A 15 -3.44 1.72 -7.71
C ALA A 15 -4.05 3.04 -7.19
N SER A 16 -4.64 3.85 -8.07
CA SER A 16 -5.33 5.08 -7.68
C SER A 16 -6.52 4.82 -6.76
N ALA A 17 -7.33 3.81 -7.05
CA ALA A 17 -8.45 3.41 -6.19
C ALA A 17 -7.96 2.94 -4.82
N ALA A 18 -6.85 2.19 -4.76
CA ALA A 18 -6.25 1.77 -3.50
C ALA A 18 -5.78 2.96 -2.66
N LEU A 19 -5.11 3.94 -3.27
CA LEU A 19 -4.68 5.17 -2.59
C LEU A 19 -5.86 5.96 -2.03
N LEU A 20 -6.91 6.17 -2.84
CA LEU A 20 -8.12 6.85 -2.39
C LEU A 20 -8.80 6.10 -1.25
N PHE A 21 -8.92 4.78 -1.38
CA PHE A 21 -9.50 3.94 -0.34
C PHE A 21 -8.69 4.00 0.95
N GLY A 22 -7.37 3.90 0.87
CA GLY A 22 -6.49 3.94 2.04
C GLY A 22 -6.53 5.29 2.76
N HIS A 23 -6.59 6.39 2.00
CA HIS A 23 -6.80 7.72 2.55
C HIS A 23 -8.15 7.85 3.27
N LEU A 24 -9.25 7.46 2.62
CA LEU A 24 -10.59 7.49 3.23
C LEU A 24 -10.69 6.58 4.46
N LEU A 25 -10.07 5.40 4.43
CA LEU A 25 -10.02 4.48 5.56
C LEU A 25 -9.29 5.12 6.75
N PHE A 26 -8.17 5.80 6.50
CA PHE A 26 -7.44 6.51 7.55
C PHE A 26 -8.29 7.64 8.14
N GLU A 27 -8.86 8.51 7.31
CA GLU A 27 -9.66 9.64 7.78
C GLU A 27 -10.90 9.19 8.58
N THR A 28 -11.59 8.16 8.13
CA THR A 28 -12.85 7.71 8.74
C THR A 28 -12.66 6.88 10.00
N VAL A 29 -11.62 6.05 10.05
CA VAL A 29 -11.44 5.06 11.14
C VAL A 29 -10.32 5.45 12.09
N TRP A 30 -9.23 6.04 11.58
CA TRP A 30 -7.95 6.10 12.29
C TRP A 30 -7.50 7.51 12.66
N TYR A 31 -8.13 8.55 12.11
CA TYR A 31 -7.79 9.96 12.38
C TYR A 31 -7.77 10.30 13.88
N THR A 32 -8.68 9.71 14.67
CA THR A 32 -8.79 9.96 16.11
C THR A 32 -7.81 9.15 16.95
N ALA A 33 -7.09 8.18 16.37
CA ALA A 33 -6.18 7.29 17.08
C ALA A 33 -4.92 6.93 16.24
N PRO A 34 -4.12 7.93 15.83
CA PRO A 34 -2.98 7.74 14.92
C PRO A 34 -1.90 6.80 15.47
N GLU A 35 -1.65 6.80 16.77
CA GLU A 35 -0.66 5.92 17.42
C GLU A 35 -1.04 4.43 17.32
N THR A 36 -2.35 4.13 17.44
CA THR A 36 -2.84 2.76 17.28
C THR A 36 -2.81 2.30 15.82
N PHE A 37 -3.01 3.22 14.89
CA PHE A 37 -2.92 2.95 13.47
C PHE A 37 -1.53 2.46 13.10
N GLU A 38 -0.45 3.12 13.53
CA GLU A 38 0.93 2.73 13.23
C GLU A 38 1.21 1.27 13.60
N ALA A 39 0.81 0.85 14.81
CA ALA A 39 0.98 -0.52 15.27
C ALA A 39 0.17 -1.53 14.43
N VAL A 40 -1.04 -1.18 14.02
CA VAL A 40 -1.92 -2.06 13.22
C VAL A 40 -1.39 -2.21 11.80
N VAL A 41 -0.97 -1.12 11.15
CA VAL A 41 -0.48 -1.16 9.75
C VAL A 41 0.94 -1.70 9.63
N ALA A 42 1.70 -1.79 10.71
CA ALA A 42 2.97 -2.51 10.73
C ALA A 42 2.79 -4.01 10.36
N VAL A 43 1.64 -4.61 10.68
CA VAL A 43 1.36 -6.02 10.34
C VAL A 43 1.38 -6.27 8.83
N PRO A 44 0.58 -5.58 7.99
CA PRO A 44 0.67 -5.74 6.54
C PRO A 44 2.02 -5.29 5.98
N LEU A 45 2.70 -4.29 6.55
CA LEU A 45 4.06 -3.91 6.14
C LEU A 45 5.03 -5.10 6.20
N PHE A 46 5.17 -5.72 7.39
CA PHE A 46 6.09 -6.83 7.56
C PHE A 46 5.62 -8.09 6.83
N ALA A 47 4.32 -8.37 6.79
CA ALA A 47 3.79 -9.47 5.99
C ALA A 47 4.13 -9.31 4.50
N GLY A 48 3.95 -8.12 3.93
CA GLY A 48 4.32 -7.80 2.56
C GLY A 48 5.81 -8.02 2.30
N LEU A 49 6.67 -7.54 3.19
CA LEU A 49 8.13 -7.76 3.11
C LEU A 49 8.52 -9.23 3.20
N LEU A 50 7.88 -10.00 4.09
CA LEU A 50 8.11 -11.45 4.20
C LEU A 50 7.71 -12.18 2.92
N PHE A 51 6.58 -11.84 2.30
CA PHE A 51 6.17 -12.40 1.01
C PHE A 51 7.11 -12.00 -0.12
N LEU A 52 7.55 -10.74 -0.17
CA LEU A 52 8.53 -10.28 -1.16
C LEU A 52 9.86 -11.02 -1.02
N GLY A 53 10.38 -11.14 0.21
CA GLY A 53 11.59 -11.89 0.52
C GLY A 53 11.46 -13.37 0.18
N ALA A 54 10.37 -14.02 0.60
CA ALA A 54 10.10 -15.41 0.26
C ALA A 54 10.04 -15.61 -1.27
N GLY A 55 9.32 -14.74 -1.98
CA GLY A 55 9.23 -14.77 -3.43
C GLY A 55 10.59 -14.59 -4.12
N PHE A 56 11.48 -13.78 -3.57
CA PHE A 56 12.83 -13.59 -4.09
C PHE A 56 13.69 -14.85 -3.99
N PHE A 57 13.65 -15.57 -2.86
CA PHE A 57 14.48 -16.76 -2.63
C PHE A 57 13.86 -18.07 -3.13
N LEU A 58 12.55 -18.11 -3.39
CA LEU A 58 11.87 -19.28 -3.94
C LEU A 58 12.36 -19.60 -5.36
N GLN A 59 12.89 -20.80 -5.56
CA GLN A 59 13.18 -21.37 -6.89
C GLN A 59 11.97 -22.11 -7.50
N HIS A 60 10.78 -21.94 -6.91
CA HIS A 60 9.58 -22.66 -7.28
C HIS A 60 8.79 -21.94 -8.41
N ARG A 61 8.00 -22.70 -9.18
CA ARG A 61 7.12 -22.17 -10.24
C ARG A 61 6.18 -21.07 -9.76
N MET A 62 5.82 -21.08 -8.47
CA MET A 62 4.91 -20.11 -7.85
C MET A 62 5.58 -18.81 -7.38
N ARG A 63 6.90 -18.63 -7.56
CA ARG A 63 7.63 -17.43 -7.14
C ARG A 63 6.92 -16.13 -7.57
N HIS A 64 6.50 -16.06 -8.84
CA HIS A 64 5.84 -14.86 -9.37
C HIS A 64 4.54 -14.52 -8.65
N LEU A 65 3.76 -15.53 -8.22
CA LEU A 65 2.54 -15.31 -7.44
C LEU A 65 2.86 -14.83 -6.02
N VAL A 66 3.87 -15.43 -5.37
CA VAL A 66 4.28 -15.03 -4.02
C VAL A 66 4.82 -13.59 -4.03
N THR A 67 5.66 -13.24 -5.01
CA THR A 67 6.16 -11.88 -5.20
C THR A 67 5.02 -10.89 -5.50
N ALA A 68 4.05 -11.27 -6.36
CA ALA A 68 2.90 -10.41 -6.65
C ALA A 68 2.03 -10.18 -5.40
N THR A 69 1.75 -11.21 -4.61
CA THR A 69 1.04 -11.07 -3.33
C THR A 69 1.80 -10.16 -2.37
N GLY A 70 3.12 -10.29 -2.28
CA GLY A 70 3.96 -9.40 -1.48
C GLY A 70 3.82 -7.94 -1.91
N TRP A 71 3.86 -7.66 -3.22
CA TRP A 71 3.63 -6.32 -3.75
C TRP A 71 2.22 -5.78 -3.47
N LEU A 72 1.18 -6.63 -3.56
CA LEU A 72 -0.19 -6.22 -3.26
C LEU A 72 -0.36 -5.84 -1.79
N VAL A 73 0.15 -6.66 -0.87
CA VAL A 73 0.05 -6.40 0.57
C VAL A 73 0.90 -5.18 0.96
N PHE A 74 2.12 -5.08 0.45
CA PHE A 74 3.02 -3.97 0.70
C PHE A 74 2.50 -2.65 0.10
N GLY A 75 1.99 -2.68 -1.13
CA GLY A 75 1.33 -1.54 -1.76
C GLY A 75 0.07 -1.11 -1.01
N GLY A 76 -0.69 -2.06 -0.46
CA GLY A 76 -1.83 -1.79 0.40
C GLY A 76 -1.45 -1.04 1.70
N TYR A 77 -0.33 -1.41 2.33
CA TYR A 77 0.23 -0.63 3.44
C TYR A 77 0.54 0.81 3.00
N TRP A 78 1.24 0.99 1.88
CA TRP A 78 1.59 2.33 1.39
C TRP A 78 0.38 3.15 1.00
N ALA A 79 -0.70 2.51 0.56
CA ALA A 79 -1.95 3.20 0.24
C ALA A 79 -2.59 3.89 1.44
N THR A 80 -2.33 3.44 2.67
CA THR A 80 -2.89 4.05 3.89
C THR A 80 -1.97 5.12 4.52
N GLN A 81 -0.72 5.25 4.07
CA GLN A 81 0.25 6.17 4.66
C GLN A 81 0.02 7.67 4.40
N PRO A 82 -0.49 8.13 3.24
CA PRO A 82 -0.54 9.58 2.94
C PRO A 82 -1.26 10.41 4.01
N GLY A 83 -2.43 9.97 4.46
CA GLY A 83 -3.18 10.67 5.52
C GLY A 83 -2.48 10.61 6.88
N TYR A 84 -1.85 9.48 7.19
CA TYR A 84 -1.12 9.29 8.43
C TYR A 84 0.12 10.19 8.54
N LEU A 85 0.94 10.21 7.48
CA LEU A 85 2.14 11.03 7.42
C LEU A 85 1.81 12.51 7.53
N TYR A 86 0.74 12.96 6.86
CA TYR A 86 0.24 14.33 6.98
C TYR A 86 -0.08 14.72 8.44
N VAL A 87 -0.75 13.84 9.18
CA VAL A 87 -1.10 14.11 10.59
C VAL A 87 0.12 14.02 11.50
N LYS A 88 0.98 13.02 11.31
CA LYS A 88 2.19 12.79 12.12
C LYS A 88 3.18 13.95 12.01
N GLU A 89 3.27 14.56 10.84
CA GLU A 89 4.17 15.69 10.56
C GLU A 89 3.53 17.06 10.86
N ALA A 90 2.47 17.09 11.68
CA ALA A 90 1.75 18.30 12.08
C ALA A 90 1.22 19.14 10.89
N GLY A 91 0.91 18.49 9.77
CA GLY A 91 0.41 19.16 8.56
C GLY A 91 1.50 19.86 7.74
N ASP A 92 2.76 19.44 7.82
CA ASP A 92 3.81 19.98 6.97
C ASP A 92 3.58 19.60 5.49
N VAL A 93 3.09 20.57 4.72
CA VAL A 93 2.79 20.43 3.29
C VAL A 93 4.08 20.28 2.46
N VAL A 94 5.23 20.73 2.96
CA VAL A 94 6.49 20.73 2.18
C VAL A 94 7.03 19.31 1.98
N ASN A 95 6.86 18.42 2.96
CA ASN A 95 7.18 16.98 2.84
C ASN A 95 6.09 16.17 2.11
N ALA A 96 4.90 16.76 1.90
CA ALA A 96 3.78 16.20 1.14
C ALA A 96 3.78 16.57 -0.36
N SER A 97 4.73 17.40 -0.80
CA SER A 97 4.83 17.90 -2.20
C SER A 97 6.14 17.53 -2.92
N LEU A 98 6.95 16.64 -2.33
CA LEU A 98 8.17 16.07 -2.93
C LEU A 98 8.04 14.55 -3.14
#